data_AF-A0A7H8QFX3-F1
#
_entry.id   AF-A0A7H8QFX3-F1
#
_cell.length_a   1.000
_cell.length_b   1.000
_cell.length_c   1.000
_cell.angle_alpha   90.00
_cell.angle_beta   90.00
_cell.angle_gamma   90.00
#
_symmetry.space_group_name_H-M   'P 1'
#
loop_
_entity.id
_entity.type
_entity.pdbx_description
1 polymer ?
#
loop_
_entity_poly.entity_id
_entity_poly.type
_entity_poly.pdbx_seq_one_letter_code
_entity_poly.pdbx_strand_id
1 'polypeptide(L)'
;MFSKYRYEHTKLSIEPRMVEEARNCLAEESKEIIKNGERFTKYFLKNSTADGVLVKTVKEIAFDLSIPSYMLVKILEVLEREKVIYRRRGMIGLWKN
;
A
#
# COMPACT_ATOMS: atom_id res chain seq x y z
N MET A 1 -8.38 19.82 -18.89
CA MET A 1 -7.27 20.20 -17.98
C MET A 1 -7.62 20.10 -16.48
N PHE A 2 -8.89 19.86 -16.08
CA PHE A 2 -9.33 19.84 -14.67
C PHE A 2 -9.13 18.51 -13.91
N SER A 3 -8.90 17.40 -14.61
CA SER A 3 -8.79 16.07 -13.98
C SER A 3 -7.52 15.90 -13.13
N LYS A 4 -6.38 16.44 -13.60
CA LYS A 4 -5.07 16.26 -12.95
C LYS A 4 -5.00 16.95 -11.57
N TYR A 5 -5.55 18.15 -11.45
CA TYR A 5 -5.59 18.90 -10.18
C TYR A 5 -6.47 18.22 -9.12
N ARG A 6 -7.63 17.68 -9.53
CA ARG A 6 -8.51 16.95 -8.60
C ARG A 6 -7.85 15.68 -8.07
N TYR A 7 -7.17 14.95 -8.95
CA TYR A 7 -6.43 13.74 -8.59
C TYR A 7 -5.27 14.02 -7.61
N GLU A 8 -4.46 15.05 -7.85
CA GLU A 8 -3.36 15.39 -6.93
C GLU A 8 -3.87 15.88 -5.58
N HIS A 9 -4.96 16.64 -5.54
CA HIS A 9 -5.56 17.11 -4.28
C HIS A 9 -6.16 15.95 -3.46
N THR A 10 -6.84 15.01 -4.13
CA THR A 10 -7.36 13.79 -3.50
C THR A 10 -6.22 12.93 -2.97
N LYS A 11 -5.14 12.75 -3.74
CA LYS A 11 -3.95 11.99 -3.32
C LYS A 11 -3.26 12.59 -2.09
N LEU A 12 -3.07 13.90 -2.05
CA LEU A 12 -2.51 14.62 -0.90
C LEU A 12 -3.33 14.47 0.39
N SER A 13 -4.65 14.25 0.27
CA SER A 13 -5.53 14.05 1.43
C SER A 13 -5.60 12.60 1.93
N ILE A 14 -5.41 11.62 1.03
CA ILE A 14 -5.52 10.18 1.32
C ILE A 14 -4.21 9.61 1.86
N GLU A 15 -3.07 10.08 1.34
CA GLU A 15 -1.76 9.53 1.67
C GLU A 15 -1.45 9.53 3.18
N PRO A 16 -1.62 10.62 3.92
CA PRO A 16 -1.36 10.63 5.36
C PRO A 16 -2.26 9.67 6.14
N ARG A 17 -3.52 9.54 5.74
CA ARG A 17 -4.51 8.68 6.43
C ARG A 17 -4.19 7.21 6.24
N MET A 18 -3.88 6.81 5.01
CA MET A 18 -3.53 5.42 4.70
C MET A 18 -2.22 4.98 5.35
N VAL A 19 -1.21 5.86 5.41
CA VAL A 19 0.05 5.54 6.09
C VAL A 19 -0.18 5.34 7.59
N GLU A 20 -1.01 6.18 8.20
CA GLU A 20 -1.37 6.04 9.62
C GLU A 20 -2.22 4.79 9.89
N GLU A 21 -3.20 4.49 9.02
CA GLU A 21 -4.00 3.28 9.12
C GLU A 21 -3.12 2.02 9.00
N ALA A 22 -2.24 1.97 8.00
CA ALA A 22 -1.31 0.86 7.84
C ALA A 22 -0.37 0.69 9.05
N ARG A 23 0.10 1.80 9.64
CA ARG A 23 0.90 1.78 10.86
C ARG A 23 0.10 1.19 12.03
N ASN A 24 -1.15 1.59 12.20
CA ASN A 24 -2.02 1.08 13.26
C ASN A 24 -2.32 -0.41 13.09
N CYS A 25 -2.58 -0.87 11.86
CA CYS A 25 -2.78 -2.30 11.57
C CYS A 25 -1.55 -3.15 11.90
N LEU A 26 -0.34 -2.58 11.77
CA LEU A 26 0.93 -3.27 12.01
C LEU A 26 1.48 -3.01 13.42
N ALA A 27 0.77 -2.34 14.31
CA ALA A 27 1.31 -1.86 15.58
C ALA A 27 1.83 -2.98 16.51
N GLU A 28 1.29 -4.20 16.38
CA GLU A 28 1.71 -5.38 17.15
C GLU A 28 2.89 -6.14 16.51
N GLU A 29 3.32 -5.74 15.31
CA GLU A 29 4.42 -6.37 14.58
C GLU A 29 5.79 -5.82 15.01
N SER A 30 6.86 -6.44 14.50
CA SER A 30 8.21 -5.93 14.75
C SER A 30 8.42 -4.53 14.15
N LYS A 31 9.30 -3.73 14.76
CA LYS A 31 9.67 -2.39 14.24
C LYS A 31 10.09 -2.41 12.76
N GLU A 32 10.72 -3.50 12.33
CA GLU A 32 11.13 -3.70 10.94
C GLU A 32 9.92 -3.88 10.01
N ILE A 33 8.93 -4.66 10.43
CA ILE A 33 7.68 -4.86 9.68
C ILE A 33 6.90 -3.54 9.61
N ILE A 34 6.76 -2.80 10.71
CA ILE A 34 6.09 -1.50 10.74
C ILE A 34 6.76 -0.53 9.75
N LYS A 35 8.09 -0.41 9.81
CA LYS A 35 8.87 0.45 8.90
C LYS A 35 8.68 0.05 7.43
N ASN A 36 8.73 -1.24 7.12
CA ASN A 36 8.57 -1.71 5.75
C ASN A 36 7.11 -1.65 5.27
N GLY A 37 6.14 -1.74 6.18
CA GLY A 37 4.73 -1.48 5.92
C GLY A 37 4.48 -0.04 5.47
N GLU A 38 5.04 0.94 6.17
CA GLU A 38 4.97 2.35 5.75
C GLU A 38 5.61 2.58 4.37
N ARG A 39 6.76 1.94 4.12
CA ARG A 39 7.43 2.01 2.81
C ARG A 39 6.57 1.42 1.71
N PHE A 40 5.94 0.27 1.97
CA PHE A 40 4.98 -0.34 1.06
C PHE A 40 3.78 0.57 0.80
N THR A 41 3.16 1.16 1.83
CA THR A 41 1.99 2.03 1.65
C THR A 41 2.31 3.26 0.80
N LYS A 42 3.45 3.92 1.05
CA LYS A 42 3.91 5.04 0.21
C LYS A 42 4.18 4.61 -1.22
N TYR A 43 4.82 3.45 -1.41
CA TYR A 43 5.06 2.88 -2.72
C TYR A 43 3.74 2.57 -3.44
N PHE A 44 2.78 1.95 -2.76
CA PHE A 44 1.47 1.62 -3.27
C PHE A 44 0.74 2.88 -3.75
N LEU A 45 0.66 3.92 -2.92
CA LEU A 45 0.04 5.21 -3.27
C LEU A 45 0.73 5.92 -4.44
N LYS A 46 2.06 5.82 -4.51
CA LYS A 46 2.83 6.44 -5.60
C LYS A 46 2.58 5.75 -6.94
N ASN A 47 2.48 4.42 -6.94
CA ASN A 47 2.47 3.59 -8.15
C ASN A 47 1.08 3.04 -8.53
N SER A 48 0.06 3.27 -7.71
CA SER A 48 -1.32 2.90 -8.04
C SER A 48 -1.90 3.78 -9.15
N THR A 49 -2.83 3.20 -9.91
CA THR A 49 -3.65 3.91 -10.89
C THR A 49 -4.59 4.91 -10.19
N ALA A 50 -5.29 5.73 -10.99
CA ALA A 50 -6.31 6.63 -10.49
C ALA A 50 -7.45 5.92 -9.74
N ASP A 51 -7.68 4.64 -10.04
CA ASP A 51 -8.67 3.79 -9.38
C ASP A 51 -8.14 3.12 -8.11
N GLY A 52 -6.93 3.48 -7.65
CA GLY A 52 -6.33 2.92 -6.44
C GLY A 52 -5.87 1.47 -6.60
N VAL A 53 -5.43 1.08 -7.81
CA VAL A 53 -4.95 -0.27 -8.10
C VAL A 53 -3.48 -0.27 -8.51
N LEU A 54 -2.67 -1.08 -7.85
CA LEU A 54 -1.29 -1.40 -8.20
C LEU A 54 -1.23 -2.72 -8.95
N VAL A 55 -0.76 -2.71 -10.19
CA VAL A 55 -0.59 -3.91 -11.02
C VAL A 55 0.89 -4.34 -10.99
N LYS A 56 1.27 -5.01 -9.91
CA LYS A 56 2.60 -5.61 -9.73
C LYS A 56 2.51 -6.85 -8.84
N THR A 57 3.35 -7.83 -9.15
CA THR A 57 3.53 -9.02 -8.33
C THR A 57 4.27 -8.69 -7.03
N VAL A 58 4.09 -9.54 -6.01
CA VAL A 58 4.84 -9.44 -4.74
C VAL A 58 6.36 -9.44 -4.97
N LYS A 59 6.86 -10.22 -5.94
CA LYS A 59 8.30 -10.27 -6.25
C LYS A 59 8.81 -8.93 -6.78
N GLU A 60 8.08 -8.31 -7.71
CA GLU A 60 8.45 -7.00 -8.27
C GLU A 60 8.41 -5.91 -7.20
N ILE A 61 7.39 -5.90 -6.35
CA ILE A 61 7.27 -4.90 -5.27
C ILE A 61 8.38 -5.10 -4.23
N ALA A 62 8.67 -6.35 -3.84
CA ALA A 62 9.74 -6.67 -2.89
C ALA A 62 11.11 -6.25 -3.43
N PHE A 63 11.35 -6.48 -4.72
CA PHE A 63 12.56 -6.03 -5.42
C PHE A 63 12.66 -4.50 -5.42
N ASP A 64 11.61 -3.79 -5.82
CA ASP A 64 11.59 -2.32 -5.88
C ASP A 64 11.79 -1.67 -4.51
N LEU A 65 11.30 -2.32 -3.45
CA LEU A 65 11.45 -1.85 -2.06
C LEU A 65 12.75 -2.34 -1.40
N SER A 66 13.53 -3.19 -2.05
CA SER A 66 14.70 -3.87 -1.47
C SER A 66 14.37 -4.53 -0.13
N ILE A 67 13.26 -5.28 -0.06
CA ILE A 67 12.84 -6.04 1.13
C ILE A 67 12.65 -7.52 0.80
N PRO A 68 12.80 -8.42 1.78
CA PRO A 68 12.52 -9.83 1.54
C PRO A 68 11.06 -10.07 1.15
N SER A 69 10.82 -10.95 0.17
CA SER A 69 9.46 -11.27 -0.28
C SER A 69 8.57 -11.80 0.85
N TYR A 70 9.10 -12.62 1.76
CA TYR A 70 8.34 -13.13 2.90
C TYR A 70 7.84 -12.01 3.81
N MET A 71 8.61 -10.94 3.97
CA MET A 71 8.26 -9.79 4.80
C MET A 71 7.15 -8.98 4.14
N LEU A 72 7.25 -8.77 2.83
CA LEU A 72 6.18 -8.13 2.07
C LEU A 72 4.89 -8.97 2.13
N VAL A 73 4.97 -10.29 1.99
CA VAL A 73 3.79 -11.17 2.13
C VAL A 73 3.12 -10.98 3.49
N LYS A 74 3.90 -10.97 4.58
CA LYS A 74 3.36 -10.76 5.93
C LYS A 74 2.67 -9.40 6.08
N ILE A 75 3.28 -8.33 5.57
CA ILE A 75 2.67 -6.98 5.56
C ILE A 75 1.34 -7.01 4.81
N LEU A 76 1.32 -7.60 3.60
CA LEU A 76 0.13 -7.68 2.77
C LEU A 76 -0.99 -8.48 3.43
N GLU A 77 -0.68 -9.58 4.11
CA GLU A 77 -1.66 -10.39 4.84
C GLU A 77 -2.32 -9.62 5.99
N VAL A 78 -1.55 -8.84 6.75
CA VAL A 78 -2.11 -7.98 7.80
C VAL A 78 -3.04 -6.93 7.19
N LEU A 79 -2.58 -6.21 6.17
CA LEU A 79 -3.38 -5.15 5.54
C LEU A 79 -4.64 -5.68 4.83
N GLU A 80 -4.61 -6.90 4.30
CA GLU A 80 -5.80 -7.57 3.77
C GLU A 80 -6.78 -7.99 4.86
N ARG A 81 -6.27 -8.58 5.96
CA ARG A 81 -7.10 -8.99 7.09
C ARG A 81 -7.82 -7.80 7.71
N GLU A 82 -7.13 -6.68 7.85
CA GLU A 82 -7.68 -5.42 8.35
C GLU A 82 -8.48 -4.64 7.30
N LYS A 83 -8.68 -5.21 6.10
CA LYS A 83 -9.48 -4.61 5.01
C LYS A 83 -9.01 -3.22 4.61
N VAL A 84 -7.70 -3.01 4.58
CA VAL A 84 -7.06 -1.81 4.00
C VAL A 84 -6.88 -2.00 2.49
N ILE A 85 -6.45 -3.20 2.08
CA ILE A 85 -6.23 -3.58 0.69
C ILE A 85 -6.91 -4.91 0.35
N TYR A 86 -6.97 -5.24 -0.94
CA TYR A 86 -7.24 -6.58 -1.45
C TYR A 86 -6.19 -6.96 -2.51
N ARG A 87 -5.91 -8.25 -2.68
CA ARG A 87 -5.11 -8.77 -3.81
C ARG A 87 -5.95 -9.66 -4.73
N ARG A 88 -5.75 -9.53 -6.04
CA ARG A 88 -6.39 -10.39 -7.05
C ARG A 88 -5.53 -10.50 -8.31
N ARG A 89 -5.11 -11.72 -8.66
CA ARG A 89 -4.41 -12.03 -9.94
C ARG A 89 -3.26 -11.05 -10.28
N GLY A 90 -2.36 -10.78 -9.34
CA GLY A 90 -1.23 -9.87 -9.55
C GLY A 90 -1.55 -8.38 -9.42
N MET A 91 -2.77 -8.05 -8.99
CA MET A 91 -3.18 -6.70 -8.63
C MET A 91 -3.32 -6.58 -7.11
N ILE A 92 -3.05 -5.39 -6.60
CA ILE A 92 -3.34 -4.96 -5.24
C ILE A 92 -4.21 -3.72 -5.34
N GLY A 93 -5.34 -3.65 -4.66
CA GLY A 93 -6.22 -2.48 -4.69
C GLY A 93 -6.70 -2.05 -3.30
N LEU A 94 -7.28 -0.86 -3.21
CA LEU A 94 -7.90 -0.36 -1.97
C LEU A 94 -9.21 -1.10 -1.66
N TRP A 95 -9.41 -1.48 -0.40
CA TRP A 95 -10.64 -2.19 -0.01
C TRP A 95 -11.91 -1.30 -0.08
N LYS A 96 -11.79 -0.04 0.32
CA LYS A 96 -12.84 0.99 0.12
C LYS A 96 -12.21 2.13 -0.67
N ASN A 97 -12.78 2.42 -1.83
CA ASN A 97 -12.47 3.59 -2.64
C ASN A 97 -13.72 4.48 -2.70
#